data_AF-A0A383AKF3-F1
#
_entry.id   AF-A0A383AKF3-F1
#
_cell.length_a   1.000
_cell.length_b   1.000
_cell.length_c   1.000
_cell.angle_alpha   90.00
_cell.angle_beta   90.00
_cell.angle_gamma   90.00
#
_symmetry.space_group_name_H-M   'P 1'
#
loop_
_entity.id
_entity.type
_entity.pdbx_description
1 polymer ?
#
loop_
_entity_poly.entity_id
_entity_poly.type
_entity_poly.pdbx_seq_one_letter_code
_entity_poly.pdbx_strand_id
1 'polypeptide(L)'
;MSRKILILTVISFCVLSAQQNWKHNATGGYYGREGNTDYKYYNLGWATTANGDIPLGGLTLKDSEFLFSLEKNNSTWQGEPYEDDQSIVFKFDLWANGAFSPFIIYQKSYNNATGIKDRSNFGLGAKYRVLGDMLSISAAFLSEQEEIVGKNSVYLYGDYGDSLGVTSYEDNNDLKPVSTGRISIRPKLKLPLGNIYYVSEYYYQPAGDDVLTNWLNTITVSTA
;
A
#
# COMPACT_ATOMS: atom_id res chain seq x y z
N MET A 1 -9.52 1.59 14.44
CA MET A 1 -10.66 1.71 13.50
C MET A 1 -10.75 0.40 12.72
N SER A 2 -11.92 -0.26 12.66
CA SER A 2 -12.02 -1.57 11.99
C SER A 2 -11.94 -1.41 10.46
N ARG A 3 -11.39 -2.41 9.75
CA ARG A 3 -11.17 -2.40 8.29
C ARG A 3 -12.45 -2.05 7.51
N LYS A 4 -13.59 -2.60 7.96
CA LYS A 4 -14.91 -2.36 7.38
C LYS A 4 -15.33 -0.89 7.52
N ILE A 5 -15.05 -0.27 8.67
CA ILE A 5 -15.38 1.14 8.91
C ILE A 5 -14.58 2.04 7.96
N LEU A 6 -13.28 1.80 7.78
CA LEU A 6 -12.46 2.60 6.86
C LEU A 6 -12.99 2.56 5.43
N ILE A 7 -13.27 1.36 4.91
CA ILE A 7 -13.80 1.18 3.56
C ILE A 7 -15.16 1.89 3.41
N LEU A 8 -16.06 1.71 4.37
CA LEU A 8 -17.39 2.34 4.31
C LEU A 8 -17.28 3.87 4.37
N THR A 9 -16.43 4.40 5.25
CA THR A 9 -16.22 5.86 5.40
C THR A 9 -15.68 6.46 4.11
N VAL A 10 -14.70 5.82 3.48
CA VAL A 10 -14.11 6.33 2.23
C VAL A 10 -15.09 6.23 1.06
N ILE A 11 -15.85 5.13 0.96
CA ILE A 11 -16.88 4.98 -0.08
C ILE A 11 -17.98 6.05 0.12
N SER A 12 -18.47 6.24 1.34
CA SER A 12 -19.44 7.31 1.64
C SER A 12 -18.89 8.69 1.29
N PHE A 13 -17.62 8.97 1.56
CA PHE A 13 -16.98 10.23 1.19
C PHE A 13 -16.97 10.48 -0.32
N CYS A 14 -16.64 9.45 -1.11
CA CYS A 14 -16.63 9.54 -2.57
C CYS A 14 -18.05 9.75 -3.15
N VAL A 15 -19.07 9.14 -2.53
CA VAL A 15 -20.47 9.29 -2.96
C VAL A 15 -21.06 10.65 -2.56
N LEU A 16 -20.70 11.18 -1.39
CA LEU A 16 -21.25 12.45 -0.86
C LEU A 16 -20.64 13.69 -1.53
N SER A 17 -19.48 13.57 -2.17
CA SER A 17 -18.83 14.64 -2.93
C SER A 17 -19.25 14.61 -4.41
N ALA A 18 -20.56 14.60 -4.66
CA ALA A 18 -21.16 14.44 -6.00
C ALA A 18 -20.76 15.53 -7.02
N GLN A 19 -20.20 16.66 -6.57
CA GLN A 19 -19.66 17.72 -7.42
C GLN A 19 -18.24 17.43 -7.93
N GLN A 20 -17.57 16.41 -7.40
CA GLN A 20 -16.22 16.04 -7.81
C GLN A 20 -16.26 15.03 -8.95
N ASN A 21 -15.38 15.23 -9.94
CA ASN A 21 -15.17 14.26 -11.02
C ASN A 21 -14.30 13.09 -10.54
N TRP A 22 -14.93 12.11 -9.91
CA TRP A 22 -14.29 10.86 -9.52
C TRP A 22 -14.07 9.95 -10.73
N LYS A 23 -12.88 9.38 -10.84
CA LYS A 23 -12.57 8.27 -11.76
C LYS A 23 -12.54 6.98 -10.96
N HIS A 24 -13.28 5.98 -11.41
CA HIS A 24 -13.34 4.67 -10.79
C HIS A 24 -12.75 3.62 -11.74
N ASN A 25 -11.96 2.70 -11.22
CA ASN A 25 -11.43 1.56 -11.94
C ASN A 25 -11.71 0.30 -11.11
N ALA A 26 -12.41 -0.66 -11.71
CA ALA A 26 -12.66 -1.96 -11.13
C ALA A 26 -11.90 -3.00 -11.95
N THR A 27 -11.13 -3.85 -11.28
CA THR A 27 -10.40 -4.96 -11.90
C THR A 27 -10.85 -6.26 -11.27
N GLY A 28 -10.83 -7.32 -12.07
CA GLY A 28 -11.18 -8.65 -11.59
C GLY A 28 -10.65 -9.70 -12.54
N GLY A 29 -10.33 -10.87 -12.00
CA GLY A 29 -9.77 -11.96 -12.76
C GLY A 29 -9.94 -13.29 -12.04
N TYR A 30 -9.94 -14.34 -12.84
CA TYR A 30 -9.94 -15.72 -12.39
C TYR A 30 -8.93 -16.51 -13.22
N TYR A 31 -8.16 -17.35 -12.55
CA TYR A 31 -7.22 -18.27 -13.18
C TYR A 31 -7.37 -19.64 -12.52
N GLY A 32 -7.42 -20.69 -13.34
CA GLY A 32 -7.56 -22.06 -12.87
C GLY A 32 -6.66 -23.01 -13.64
N ARG A 33 -6.07 -23.96 -12.93
CA ARG A 33 -5.37 -25.12 -13.48
C ARG A 33 -5.86 -26.36 -12.76
N GLU A 34 -6.16 -27.42 -13.47
CA GLU A 34 -6.62 -28.70 -12.89
C GLU A 34 -5.54 -29.79 -12.99
N GLY A 35 -5.70 -30.89 -12.24
CA GLY A 35 -4.80 -32.05 -12.23
C GLY A 35 -3.92 -32.13 -10.97
N ASN A 36 -2.75 -32.75 -11.08
CA ASN A 36 -1.83 -32.95 -9.93
C ASN A 36 -1.35 -31.63 -9.28
N THR A 37 -1.55 -30.51 -9.98
CA THR A 37 -1.24 -29.15 -9.52
C THR A 37 -2.49 -28.27 -9.59
N ASP A 38 -3.62 -28.79 -9.09
CA ASP A 38 -4.90 -28.08 -9.01
C ASP A 38 -4.71 -26.75 -8.28
N TYR A 39 -5.02 -25.65 -8.96
CA TYR A 39 -4.81 -24.30 -8.48
C TYR A 39 -5.94 -23.42 -8.98
N LYS A 40 -6.58 -22.69 -8.08
CA LYS A 40 -7.64 -21.73 -8.42
C LYS A 40 -7.29 -20.41 -7.79
N TYR A 41 -7.31 -19.35 -8.57
CA TYR A 41 -6.96 -18.00 -8.16
C TYR A 41 -8.05 -17.04 -8.58
N TYR A 42 -8.37 -16.10 -7.70
CA TYR A 42 -9.26 -15.00 -7.98
C TYR A 42 -8.68 -13.70 -7.43
N ASN A 43 -8.88 -12.62 -8.19
CA ASN A 43 -8.56 -11.29 -7.74
C ASN A 43 -9.70 -10.31 -7.98
N LEU A 44 -9.82 -9.35 -7.07
CA LEU A 44 -10.71 -8.22 -7.15
C LEU A 44 -9.94 -6.97 -6.75
N GLY A 45 -10.05 -5.93 -7.57
CA GLY A 45 -9.47 -4.62 -7.31
C GLY A 45 -10.48 -3.51 -7.55
N TRP A 46 -10.39 -2.47 -6.74
CA TRP A 46 -11.11 -1.23 -6.97
C TRP A 46 -10.21 -0.06 -6.64
N ALA A 47 -10.18 0.94 -7.51
CA ALA A 47 -9.48 2.20 -7.28
C ALA A 47 -10.41 3.36 -7.61
N THR A 48 -10.37 4.41 -6.80
CA THR A 48 -10.99 5.69 -7.09
C THR A 48 -9.98 6.81 -6.96
N THR A 49 -10.03 7.74 -7.90
CA THR A 49 -9.13 8.89 -7.96
C THR A 49 -9.91 10.16 -8.24
N ALA A 50 -9.41 11.27 -7.72
CA ALA A 50 -9.90 12.61 -7.98
C ALA A 50 -8.70 13.56 -8.02
N ASN A 51 -8.65 14.39 -9.06
CA ASN A 51 -7.59 15.38 -9.23
C ASN A 51 -8.21 16.75 -9.51
N GLY A 52 -7.60 17.82 -9.01
CA GLY A 52 -8.06 19.20 -9.18
C GLY A 52 -8.78 19.73 -7.94
N ASP A 53 -9.75 20.62 -8.13
CA ASP A 53 -10.47 21.26 -7.02
C ASP A 53 -11.52 20.31 -6.44
N ILE A 54 -11.27 19.78 -5.25
CA ILE A 54 -12.13 18.80 -4.56
C ILE A 54 -13.07 19.51 -3.57
N PRO A 55 -14.39 19.61 -3.85
CA PRO A 55 -15.37 20.16 -2.93
C PRO A 55 -15.65 19.20 -1.77
N LEU A 56 -15.42 19.67 -0.54
CA LEU A 56 -15.73 18.98 0.72
C LEU A 56 -16.73 19.80 1.53
N GLY A 57 -18.01 19.55 1.28
CA GLY A 57 -19.09 20.34 1.87
C GLY A 57 -18.99 21.80 1.45
N GLY A 58 -18.81 22.71 2.42
CA GLY A 58 -18.69 24.16 2.17
C GLY A 58 -17.27 24.65 1.84
N LEU A 59 -16.26 23.77 1.82
CA LEU A 59 -14.87 24.11 1.51
C LEU A 59 -14.45 23.47 0.19
N THR A 60 -13.65 24.16 -0.61
CA THR A 60 -13.01 23.59 -1.81
C THR A 60 -11.52 23.43 -1.58
N LEU A 61 -11.03 22.19 -1.59
CA LEU A 61 -9.61 21.89 -1.55
C LEU A 61 -9.04 22.02 -2.95
N LYS A 62 -8.34 23.13 -3.21
CA LYS A 62 -7.83 23.44 -4.55
C LYS A 62 -6.64 22.57 -4.95
N ASP A 63 -6.54 22.26 -6.23
CA ASP A 63 -5.41 21.54 -6.84
C ASP A 63 -4.98 20.32 -6.01
N SER A 64 -5.92 19.48 -5.60
CA SER A 64 -5.66 18.33 -4.74
C SER A 64 -5.68 17.04 -5.54
N GLU A 65 -4.92 16.04 -5.10
CA GLU A 65 -4.95 14.68 -5.65
C GLU A 65 -5.37 13.69 -4.57
N PHE A 66 -6.27 12.79 -4.95
CA PHE A 66 -6.79 11.75 -4.09
C PHE A 66 -6.65 10.40 -4.80
N LEU A 67 -6.23 9.39 -4.04
CA LEU A 67 -6.29 7.99 -4.42
C LEU A 67 -6.82 7.18 -3.25
N PHE A 68 -7.81 6.33 -3.51
CA PHE A 68 -8.13 5.20 -2.66
C PHE A 68 -8.18 3.95 -3.51
N SER A 69 -7.45 2.91 -3.12
CA SER A 69 -7.53 1.60 -3.75
C SER A 69 -7.63 0.48 -2.73
N LEU A 70 -8.29 -0.59 -3.15
CA LEU A 70 -8.40 -1.84 -2.44
C LEU A 70 -8.17 -2.99 -3.42
N GLU A 71 -7.41 -3.98 -2.99
CA GLU A 71 -7.13 -5.20 -3.75
C GLU A 71 -7.28 -6.40 -2.84
N LYS A 72 -7.85 -7.47 -3.37
CA LYS A 72 -7.99 -8.77 -2.71
C LYS A 72 -7.59 -9.84 -3.71
N ASN A 73 -6.64 -10.68 -3.31
CA ASN A 73 -6.24 -11.85 -4.07
C ASN A 73 -6.40 -13.06 -3.16
N ASN A 74 -6.90 -14.16 -3.69
CA ASN A 74 -6.95 -15.39 -2.94
C ASN A 74 -6.88 -16.59 -3.88
N SER A 75 -6.25 -17.65 -3.40
CA SER A 75 -6.11 -18.87 -4.15
C SER A 75 -6.18 -20.12 -3.29
N THR A 76 -6.48 -21.23 -3.96
CA THR A 76 -6.41 -22.57 -3.40
C THR A 76 -5.39 -23.42 -4.16
N TRP A 77 -4.68 -24.28 -3.43
CA TRP A 77 -3.80 -25.31 -3.97
C TRP A 77 -4.31 -26.68 -3.52
N GLN A 78 -4.68 -27.55 -4.46
CA GLN A 78 -5.27 -28.87 -4.19
C GLN A 78 -6.48 -28.81 -3.25
N GLY A 79 -7.30 -27.76 -3.39
CA GLY A 79 -8.48 -27.53 -2.55
C GLY A 79 -8.21 -26.82 -1.23
N GLU A 80 -6.95 -26.71 -0.79
CA GLU A 80 -6.57 -26.02 0.45
C GLU A 80 -6.26 -24.54 0.22
N PRO A 81 -6.55 -23.63 1.16
CA PRO A 81 -6.18 -22.23 1.06
C PRO A 81 -4.67 -22.04 0.88
N TYR A 82 -4.26 -21.25 -0.10
CA TYR A 82 -2.85 -20.98 -0.40
C TYR A 82 -2.51 -19.49 -0.26
N GLU A 83 -3.10 -18.62 -1.09
CA GLU A 83 -2.99 -17.17 -0.92
C GLU A 83 -4.24 -16.59 -0.29
N ASP A 84 -4.06 -15.64 0.62
CA ASP A 84 -5.14 -14.77 1.08
C ASP A 84 -4.52 -13.41 1.36
N ASP A 85 -4.55 -12.56 0.34
CA ASP A 85 -3.82 -11.29 0.35
C ASP A 85 -4.82 -10.15 0.21
N GLN A 86 -4.56 -9.06 0.93
CA GLN A 86 -5.36 -7.85 0.81
C GLN A 86 -4.46 -6.62 0.90
N SER A 87 -4.74 -5.61 0.09
CA SER A 87 -4.10 -4.31 0.16
C SER A 87 -5.15 -3.21 0.17
N ILE A 88 -4.94 -2.20 1.01
CA ILE A 88 -5.68 -0.94 1.01
C ILE A 88 -4.64 0.17 0.93
N VAL A 89 -4.81 1.08 -0.02
CA VAL A 89 -3.97 2.25 -0.17
C VAL A 89 -4.85 3.48 -0.19
N PHE A 90 -4.46 4.49 0.58
CA PHE A 90 -5.03 5.81 0.57
C PHE A 90 -3.90 6.82 0.44
N LYS A 91 -4.05 7.78 -0.47
CA LYS A 91 -3.13 8.91 -0.63
C LYS A 91 -3.92 10.17 -0.86
N PHE A 92 -3.45 11.25 -0.26
CA PHE A 92 -4.03 12.55 -0.44
C PHE A 92 -2.95 13.62 -0.42
N ASP A 93 -2.89 14.42 -1.48
CA ASP A 93 -1.95 15.53 -1.66
C ASP A 93 -2.77 16.82 -1.79
N LEU A 94 -2.43 17.84 -1.01
CA LEU A 94 -2.93 19.21 -1.23
C LEU A 94 -1.97 19.97 -2.14
N TRP A 95 -2.52 20.84 -2.99
CA TRP A 95 -1.72 21.67 -3.92
C TRP A 95 -0.71 20.82 -4.71
N ALA A 96 -1.17 19.70 -5.27
CA ALA A 96 -0.35 18.67 -5.90
C ALA A 96 0.56 19.21 -7.01
N ASN A 97 0.12 20.29 -7.69
CA ASN A 97 0.87 21.01 -8.72
C ASN A 97 1.54 22.30 -8.23
N GLY A 98 1.33 22.67 -6.97
CA GLY A 98 2.01 23.77 -6.31
C GLY A 98 3.51 23.53 -6.10
N ALA A 99 4.24 24.61 -5.81
CA ALA A 99 5.66 24.54 -5.43
C ALA A 99 5.87 23.75 -4.14
N PHE A 100 4.93 23.82 -3.21
CA PHE A 100 4.88 23.05 -1.97
C PHE A 100 3.56 22.30 -1.91
N SER A 101 3.62 21.01 -1.58
CA SER A 101 2.46 20.12 -1.54
C SER A 101 2.56 19.19 -0.34
N PRO A 102 1.80 19.43 0.74
CA PRO A 102 1.72 18.50 1.86
C PRO A 102 0.87 17.30 1.47
N PHE A 103 1.24 16.13 1.99
CA PHE A 103 0.54 14.89 1.69
C PHE A 103 0.44 13.96 2.89
N ILE A 104 -0.55 13.09 2.82
CA ILE A 104 -0.73 11.96 3.71
C ILE A 104 -0.84 10.68 2.89
N ILE A 105 -0.28 9.60 3.44
CA ILE A 105 -0.42 8.27 2.90
C ILE A 105 -0.86 7.32 4.01
N TYR A 106 -1.73 6.39 3.68
CA TYR A 106 -2.06 5.27 4.54
C TYR A 106 -2.09 4.00 3.72
N GLN A 107 -1.39 2.99 4.18
CA GLN A 107 -1.35 1.68 3.56
C GLN A 107 -1.65 0.64 4.62
N LYS A 108 -2.46 -0.34 4.27
CA LYS A 108 -2.71 -1.51 5.12
C LYS A 108 -2.73 -2.75 4.25
N SER A 109 -1.91 -3.73 4.60
CA SER A 109 -1.80 -4.98 3.87
C SER A 109 -1.86 -6.20 4.78
N TYR A 110 -2.31 -7.29 4.20
CA TYR A 110 -2.31 -8.64 4.76
C TYR A 110 -1.76 -9.57 3.68
N ASN A 111 -0.86 -10.48 4.06
CA ASN A 111 -0.35 -11.48 3.14
C ASN A 111 -0.05 -12.76 3.92
N ASN A 112 -0.94 -13.75 3.76
CA ASN A 112 -0.84 -14.99 4.52
C ASN A 112 0.38 -15.83 4.10
N ALA A 113 0.67 -15.89 2.80
CA ALA A 113 1.74 -16.73 2.25
C ALA A 113 3.15 -16.33 2.74
N THR A 114 3.35 -15.05 3.01
CA THR A 114 4.62 -14.50 3.57
C THR A 114 4.59 -14.40 5.10
N GLY A 115 3.52 -14.86 5.75
CA GLY A 115 3.36 -14.80 7.20
C GLY A 115 3.07 -13.40 7.73
N ILE A 116 2.61 -12.44 6.91
CA ILE A 116 2.27 -11.09 7.38
C ILE A 116 0.80 -11.05 7.79
N LYS A 117 0.53 -11.02 9.10
CA LYS A 117 -0.82 -11.02 9.67
C LYS A 117 -1.49 -9.64 9.64
N ASP A 118 -0.73 -8.59 9.84
CA ASP A 118 -1.18 -7.21 9.61
C ASP A 118 0.05 -6.33 9.40
N ARG A 119 0.04 -5.53 8.34
CA ARG A 119 1.01 -4.45 8.17
C ARG A 119 0.24 -3.18 7.91
N SER A 120 0.59 -2.11 8.62
CA SER A 120 0.08 -0.78 8.36
C SER A 120 1.20 0.24 8.32
N ASN A 121 1.07 1.21 7.43
CA ASN A 121 2.02 2.30 7.27
C ASN A 121 1.24 3.59 7.12
N PHE A 122 1.39 4.49 8.09
CA PHE A 122 0.87 5.85 8.02
C PHE A 122 2.03 6.79 7.73
N GLY A 123 1.88 7.65 6.73
CA GLY A 123 2.87 8.66 6.40
C GLY A 123 2.28 10.06 6.36
N LEU A 124 3.03 11.02 6.90
CA LEU A 124 2.77 12.44 6.78
C LEU A 124 4.03 13.09 6.22
N GLY A 125 3.87 13.87 5.15
CA GLY A 125 5.00 14.46 4.46
C GLY A 125 4.66 15.68 3.64
N ALA A 126 5.68 16.18 2.95
CA ALA A 126 5.54 17.25 1.98
C ALA A 126 6.50 17.08 0.82
N LYS A 127 6.10 17.62 -0.33
CA LYS A 127 6.84 17.67 -1.58
C LYS A 127 7.16 19.13 -1.89
N TYR A 128 8.40 19.38 -2.30
CA TYR A 128 8.86 20.67 -2.81
C TYR A 128 9.38 20.52 -4.23
N ARG A 129 8.85 21.32 -5.15
CA ARG A 129 9.31 21.41 -6.54
C ARG A 129 10.48 22.37 -6.59
N VAL A 130 11.69 21.80 -6.72
CA VAL A 130 12.94 22.56 -6.78
C VAL A 130 13.06 23.28 -8.13
N LEU A 131 12.70 22.59 -9.22
CA LEU A 131 12.73 23.14 -10.59
C LEU A 131 11.46 22.71 -11.34
N GLY A 132 10.37 23.44 -11.12
CA GLY A 132 9.08 23.17 -11.77
C GLY A 132 8.68 21.70 -11.70
N ASP A 133 8.22 21.14 -12.81
CA ASP A 133 7.86 19.72 -12.92
C ASP A 133 9.06 18.79 -13.10
N MET A 134 10.26 19.35 -13.31
CA MET A 134 11.46 18.59 -13.67
C MET A 134 12.12 17.98 -12.44
N LEU A 135 12.31 18.76 -11.38
CA LEU A 135 12.98 18.28 -10.16
C LEU A 135 12.13 18.59 -8.94
N SER A 136 11.86 17.56 -8.15
CA SER A 136 11.21 17.70 -6.85
C SER A 136 11.90 16.84 -5.80
N ILE A 137 11.77 17.25 -4.55
CA ILE A 137 12.16 16.45 -3.38
C ILE A 137 10.96 16.33 -2.47
N SER A 138 10.75 15.15 -1.91
CA SER A 138 9.74 14.94 -0.88
C SER A 138 10.36 14.32 0.37
N ALA A 139 9.80 14.67 1.52
CA ALA A 139 10.16 14.11 2.80
C ALA A 139 8.88 13.70 3.54
N ALA A 140 8.90 12.56 4.23
CA ALA A 140 7.78 12.10 5.05
C ALA A 140 8.29 11.40 6.30
N PHE A 141 7.55 11.55 7.39
CA PHE A 141 7.63 10.62 8.51
C PHE A 141 6.67 9.46 8.25
N LEU A 142 7.12 8.23 8.46
CA LEU A 142 6.38 7.00 8.27
C LEU A 142 6.31 6.26 9.61
N SER A 143 5.09 5.95 10.05
CA SER A 143 4.82 5.09 11.20
C SER A 143 4.38 3.72 10.68
N GLU A 144 5.25 2.74 10.83
CA GLU A 144 5.06 1.36 10.39
C GLU A 144 4.71 0.48 11.58
N GLN A 145 3.69 -0.36 11.42
CA GLN A 145 3.33 -1.40 12.37
C GLN A 145 3.20 -2.71 11.61
N GLU A 146 3.85 -3.75 12.10
CA GLU A 146 3.85 -5.06 11.46
C GLU A 146 3.71 -6.19 12.48
N GLU A 147 2.85 -7.14 12.16
CA GLU A 147 2.65 -8.39 12.89
C GLU A 147 2.96 -9.56 11.94
N ILE A 148 3.90 -10.44 12.35
CA ILE A 148 4.37 -11.58 11.56
C ILE A 148 4.00 -12.89 12.28
N VAL A 149 3.38 -13.82 11.57
CA VAL A 149 3.10 -15.20 11.98
C VAL A 149 4.45 -15.92 12.20
N GLY A 150 4.62 -16.64 13.32
CA GLY A 150 5.89 -17.35 13.60
C GLY A 150 6.79 -16.61 14.60
N LYS A 151 7.05 -15.32 14.40
CA LYS A 151 7.82 -14.52 15.38
C LYS A 151 7.04 -14.26 16.67
N ASN A 152 5.71 -14.30 16.58
CA ASN A 152 4.79 -14.11 17.70
C ASN A 152 4.04 -15.40 18.08
N SER A 153 4.47 -16.59 17.63
CA SER A 153 3.82 -17.85 17.99
C SER A 153 4.69 -18.70 18.92
N VAL A 154 4.03 -19.37 19.87
CA VAL A 154 4.64 -20.33 20.78
C VAL A 154 4.61 -21.69 20.11
N TYR A 155 5.77 -22.34 20.05
CA TYR A 155 5.87 -23.73 19.65
C TYR A 155 5.37 -24.59 20.81
N LEU A 156 4.27 -25.30 20.59
CA LEU A 156 3.83 -26.33 21.52
C LEU A 156 4.55 -27.63 21.15
N TYR A 157 5.28 -28.17 22.13
CA TYR A 157 5.98 -29.43 21.99
C TYR A 157 5.17 -30.54 22.65
N GLY A 158 4.94 -31.61 21.90
CA GLY A 158 4.47 -32.88 22.43
C GLY A 158 5.67 -33.75 22.77
N ASP A 159 5.62 -34.37 23.95
CA ASP A 159 6.59 -35.38 24.37
C ASP A 159 6.17 -36.75 23.83
N TYR A 160 7.01 -37.34 23.00
CA TYR A 160 6.83 -38.66 22.41
C TYR A 160 7.69 -39.74 23.09
N GLY A 161 8.22 -39.43 24.28
CA GLY A 161 9.00 -40.34 25.12
C GLY A 161 10.49 -40.33 24.82
N ASP A 162 10.88 -40.47 23.54
CA ASP A 162 12.29 -40.42 23.10
C ASP A 162 12.66 -39.12 22.37
N SER A 163 11.67 -38.27 22.10
CA SER A 163 11.84 -37.04 21.33
C SER A 163 10.77 -36.00 21.65
N LEU A 164 11.13 -34.72 21.50
CA LEU A 164 10.18 -33.61 21.49
C LEU A 164 9.84 -33.27 20.04
N GLY A 165 8.55 -33.32 19.71
CA GLY A 165 8.03 -32.94 18.41
C GLY A 165 7.18 -31.67 18.51
N VAL A 166 7.30 -30.74 17.56
CA VAL A 166 6.38 -29.60 17.48
C VAL A 166 5.00 -30.13 17.08
N THR A 167 4.02 -30.05 17.98
CA THR A 167 2.66 -30.56 17.76
C THR A 167 1.70 -29.51 17.25
N SER A 168 1.93 -28.25 17.61
CA SER A 168 1.08 -27.14 17.23
C SER A 168 1.80 -25.81 17.39
N TYR A 169 1.24 -24.79 16.76
CA TYR A 169 1.63 -23.40 16.92
C TYR A 169 0.48 -22.67 17.59
N GLU A 170 0.73 -22.03 18.72
CA GLU A 170 -0.24 -21.12 19.33
C GLU A 170 0.16 -19.67 19.08
N ASP A 171 -0.79 -18.85 18.64
CA ASP A 171 -0.59 -17.41 18.54
C ASP A 171 -0.43 -16.82 19.94
N ASN A 172 0.71 -16.18 20.22
CA ASN A 172 0.89 -15.44 21.45
C ASN A 172 0.16 -14.10 21.34
N ASN A 173 -1.01 -14.01 21.95
CA ASN A 173 -1.82 -12.79 21.97
C ASN A 173 -1.18 -11.63 22.77
N ASP A 174 -0.12 -11.89 23.55
CA ASP A 174 0.58 -10.89 24.36
C ASP A 174 1.75 -10.22 23.61
N LEU A 175 2.21 -10.79 22.49
CA LEU A 175 3.27 -10.22 21.67
C LEU A 175 2.70 -9.13 20.75
N LYS A 176 2.96 -7.88 21.13
CA LYS A 176 2.48 -6.69 20.43
C LYS A 176 3.15 -6.55 19.04
N PRO A 177 2.47 -5.94 18.04
CA PRO A 177 3.06 -5.63 16.75
C PRO A 177 4.39 -4.87 16.90
N VAL A 178 5.35 -5.16 16.02
CA VAL A 178 6.58 -4.37 15.95
C VAL A 178 6.22 -3.02 15.33
N SER A 179 6.52 -1.95 16.05
CA SER A 179 6.29 -0.58 15.60
C SER A 179 7.61 0.11 15.33
N THR A 180 7.75 0.69 14.14
CA THR A 180 8.96 1.38 13.70
C THR A 180 8.59 2.74 13.12
N GLY A 181 9.36 3.77 13.45
CA GLY A 181 9.28 5.08 12.82
C GLY A 181 10.41 5.25 11.81
N ARG A 182 10.10 5.68 10.59
CA ARG A 182 11.08 5.99 9.54
C ARG A 182 10.93 7.42 9.06
N ILE A 183 12.05 8.02 8.69
CA ILE A 183 12.05 9.20 7.83
C ILE A 183 12.24 8.71 6.40
N SER A 184 11.51 9.27 5.45
CA SER A 184 11.61 8.94 4.04
C SER A 184 11.96 10.19 3.25
N ILE A 185 13.06 10.17 2.51
CA ILE A 185 13.47 11.23 1.59
C ILE A 185 13.43 10.68 0.16
N ARG A 186 12.79 11.42 -0.75
CA ARG A 186 12.60 10.97 -2.13
C ARG A 186 12.78 12.10 -3.13
N PRO A 187 13.98 12.27 -3.70
CA PRO A 187 14.16 13.12 -4.87
C PRO A 187 13.58 12.43 -6.12
N LYS A 188 13.00 13.24 -7.00
CA LYS A 188 12.41 12.82 -8.26
C LYS A 188 12.83 13.76 -9.37
N LEU A 189 13.40 13.19 -10.42
CA LEU A 189 13.74 13.86 -11.67
C LEU A 189 12.81 13.37 -12.78
N LYS A 190 12.19 14.30 -13.52
CA LYS A 190 11.33 14.04 -14.68
C LYS A 190 11.86 14.82 -15.87
N LEU A 191 12.38 14.12 -16.87
CA LEU A 191 12.94 14.69 -18.09
C LEU A 191 12.04 14.37 -19.29
N PRO A 192 11.39 15.37 -19.90
CA PRO A 192 10.77 15.21 -21.21
C PRO A 192 11.85 15.21 -22.29
N LEU A 193 11.88 14.16 -23.11
CA LEU A 193 12.81 13.93 -24.22
C LEU A 193 12.01 13.68 -25.50
N GLY A 194 11.25 14.69 -25.93
CA GLY A 194 10.35 14.57 -27.09
C GLY A 194 9.16 13.64 -26.80
N ASN A 195 9.07 12.53 -27.53
CA ASN A 195 8.05 11.49 -27.34
C ASN A 195 8.39 10.52 -26.18
N ILE A 196 9.56 10.67 -25.57
CA ILE A 196 10.01 9.86 -24.44
C ILE A 196 9.93 10.70 -23.16
N TYR A 197 9.43 10.10 -22.09
CA TYR A 197 9.51 10.63 -20.75
C TYR A 197 10.39 9.72 -19.91
N TYR A 198 11.45 10.29 -19.33
CA TYR A 198 12.29 9.60 -18.36
C TYR A 198 11.99 10.13 -16.96
N VAL A 199 11.75 9.23 -16.02
CA VAL A 199 11.53 9.54 -14.61
C VAL A 199 12.52 8.74 -13.78
N SER A 200 13.27 9.41 -12.91
CA SER A 200 14.17 8.80 -11.94
C SER A 200 13.73 9.17 -10.53
N GLU A 201 13.51 8.16 -9.70
CA GLU A 201 13.05 8.31 -8.32
C GLU A 201 13.98 7.51 -7.41
N TYR A 202 14.58 8.20 -6.43
CA TYR A 202 15.37 7.55 -5.40
C TYR A 202 14.59 7.57 -4.08
N TYR A 203 14.65 6.47 -3.35
CA TYR A 203 14.00 6.31 -2.06
C TYR A 203 15.09 6.06 -1.02
N TYR A 204 15.09 6.85 0.04
CA TYR A 204 15.96 6.68 1.18
C TYR A 204 15.14 6.70 2.46
N GLN A 205 15.12 5.59 3.21
CA GLN A 205 14.24 5.37 4.35
C GLN A 205 14.94 4.70 5.54
N PRO A 206 15.76 5.44 6.31
CA PRO A 206 16.43 4.91 7.49
C PRO A 206 15.49 4.73 8.69
N ALA A 207 15.76 3.69 9.50
CA ALA A 207 15.32 3.51 10.88
C ALA A 207 16.43 2.84 11.71
N GLY A 208 17.15 3.63 12.50
CA GLY A 208 18.31 3.11 13.25
C GLY A 208 19.38 2.56 12.29
N ASP A 209 19.80 1.31 12.52
CA ASP A 209 20.78 0.62 11.69
C ASP A 209 20.18 0.03 10.40
N ASP A 210 18.85 0.01 10.27
CA ASP A 210 18.17 -0.48 9.07
C ASP A 210 17.92 0.65 8.07
N VAL A 211 18.51 0.51 6.88
CA VAL A 211 18.44 1.52 5.82
C VAL A 211 17.83 0.91 4.56
N LEU A 212 16.60 1.30 4.26
CA LEU A 212 15.93 0.90 3.03
C LEU A 212 16.21 1.93 1.93
N THR A 213 16.69 1.44 0.79
CA THR A 213 16.87 2.27 -0.40
C THR A 213 16.31 1.60 -1.63
N ASN A 214 15.78 2.38 -2.55
CA ASN A 214 15.35 1.91 -3.86
C ASN A 214 15.63 2.97 -4.91
N TRP A 215 16.02 2.57 -6.11
CA TRP A 215 16.19 3.49 -7.24
C TRP A 215 15.36 2.99 -8.41
N LEU A 216 14.28 3.71 -8.69
CA LEU A 216 13.37 3.41 -9.78
C LEU A 216 13.67 4.34 -10.97
N ASN A 217 13.78 3.74 -12.15
CA ASN A 217 13.93 4.46 -13.41
C ASN A 217 12.83 3.99 -14.35
N THR A 218 11.98 4.92 -14.78
CA THR A 218 10.84 4.65 -15.66
C THR A 218 11.03 5.39 -16.96
N ILE A 219 10.92 4.66 -18.08
CA ILE A 219 10.92 5.22 -19.42
C ILE A 219 9.53 4.99 -20.00
N THR A 220 8.82 6.07 -20.29
CA THR A 220 7.50 6.02 -20.95
C THR A 220 7.66 6.56 -22.36
N VAL A 221 7.27 5.77 -23.36
CA VAL A 221 7.23 6.21 -24.76
C VAL A 221 5.78 6.49 -25.11
N SER A 222 5.47 7.74 -25.47
CA SER A 222 4.17 8.09 -26.04
C SER A 222 4.23 7.82 -27.54
N THR A 223 3.51 6.80 -28.00
CA THR A 223 3.26 6.60 -29.43
C THR A 223 1.98 7.34 -29.81
N ALA A 224 2.03 8.08 -30.91
CA ALA A 224 0.86 8.73 -31.50
C ALA A 224 -0.18 7.72 -31.97
#